data_AF-A0A9D2SR26-F1
#
_entry.id   AF-A0A9D2SR26-F1
#
_cell.length_a   1.000
_cell.length_b   1.000
_cell.length_c   1.000
_cell.angle_alpha   90.00
_cell.angle_beta   90.00
_cell.angle_gamma   90.00
#
_symmetry.space_group_name_H-M   'P 1'
#
loop_
_entity.id
_entity.type
_entity.pdbx_description
1 polymer ?
#
loop_
_entity_poly.entity_id
_entity_poly.type
_entity_poly.pdbx_seq_one_letter_code
_entity_poly.pdbx_strand_id
1 'polypeptide(L)'
;MPSTYAHYRFGRQACPLLGPDEQQTILARPEPFLIGLHGPDIFFYHHPLSSSPIRETGYRMHDEPGEAFFAPAADILSRHTDRQAGLSYLYGFLCHFALDSVCHPYVEEQVTRTGIAHVELEAEFDRMLMLHDGLDPLSHFPMGHIIPSMKNAAAAAPFFPDITQEQVQEVLKSMLTCSRLLLAPHLPKRLLIHAVFALSGKSSSMRGVMIPMRPIPACRESNRRLRELYRKALPLAADLIRNYRLFTEGKEELSGALQHPFA
;
A
#
# COMPACT_ATOMS: atom_id res chain seq x y z
N MET A 1 1.03 -2.45 7.85
CA MET A 1 1.72 -1.53 6.94
C MET A 1 1.21 -0.09 7.13
N PRO A 2 2.00 0.99 6.92
CA PRO A 2 2.64 1.13 5.61
C PRO A 2 4.05 1.72 5.50
N SER A 3 4.88 0.99 4.74
CA SER A 3 5.86 1.55 3.80
C SER A 3 5.13 2.24 2.62
N THR A 4 4.66 3.44 2.90
CA THR A 4 3.87 4.26 1.98
C THR A 4 4.66 4.61 0.73
N TYR A 5 5.91 5.04 0.92
CA TYR A 5 6.74 5.50 -0.18
C TYR A 5 7.21 4.32 -1.03
N ALA A 6 7.51 3.17 -0.42
CA ALA A 6 7.91 1.96 -1.10
C ALA A 6 6.89 1.53 -2.15
N HIS A 7 5.59 1.47 -1.80
CA HIS A 7 4.53 1.12 -2.76
C HIS A 7 4.38 2.14 -3.88
N TYR A 8 4.35 3.43 -3.54
CA TYR A 8 4.27 4.50 -4.54
C TYR A 8 5.43 4.39 -5.54
N ARG A 9 6.65 4.25 -5.02
CA ARG A 9 7.87 4.10 -5.82
C ARG A 9 7.83 2.81 -6.64
N PHE A 10 7.38 1.71 -6.06
CA PHE A 10 7.29 0.40 -6.68
C PHE A 10 6.36 0.40 -7.89
N GLY A 11 5.13 0.90 -7.73
CA GLY A 11 4.18 1.01 -8.84
C GLY A 11 4.72 1.85 -10.00
N ARG A 12 5.42 2.94 -9.69
CA ARG A 12 6.08 3.77 -10.72
C ARG A 12 7.23 3.04 -11.43
N GLN A 13 7.95 2.17 -10.75
CA GLN A 13 9.03 1.36 -11.34
C GLN A 13 8.50 0.13 -12.09
N ALA A 14 7.34 -0.39 -11.71
CA ALA A 14 6.67 -1.47 -12.42
C ALA A 14 6.06 -1.00 -13.75
N CYS A 15 5.53 0.24 -13.81
CA CYS A 15 4.83 0.76 -14.99
C CYS A 15 5.63 0.65 -16.32
N PRO A 16 6.93 1.00 -16.38
CA PRO A 16 7.74 0.81 -17.60
C PRO A 16 7.96 -0.64 -18.04
N LEU A 17 7.69 -1.62 -17.17
CA LEU A 17 7.81 -3.06 -17.47
C LEU A 17 6.53 -3.63 -18.10
N LEU A 18 5.43 -2.87 -18.08
CA LEU A 18 4.14 -3.30 -18.58
C LEU A 18 4.05 -3.18 -20.11
N GLY A 19 3.12 -3.92 -20.72
CA GLY A 19 2.80 -3.78 -22.14
C GLY A 19 2.05 -2.48 -22.46
N PRO A 20 1.93 -2.11 -23.76
CA PRO A 20 1.31 -0.86 -24.17
C PRO A 20 -0.15 -0.69 -23.69
N ASP A 21 -0.94 -1.77 -23.69
CA ASP A 21 -2.35 -1.74 -23.31
C ASP A 21 -2.53 -1.46 -21.81
N GLU A 22 -1.68 -2.08 -20.98
CA GLU A 22 -1.70 -1.89 -19.54
C GLU A 22 -1.18 -0.49 -19.18
N GLN A 23 -0.11 -0.02 -19.84
CA GLN A 23 0.37 1.36 -19.69
C GLN A 23 -0.70 2.38 -20.11
N GLN A 24 -1.39 2.16 -21.23
CA GLN A 24 -2.45 3.05 -21.70
C GLN A 24 -3.60 3.14 -20.70
N THR A 25 -3.99 2.01 -20.11
CA THR A 25 -5.01 1.96 -19.04
C THR A 25 -4.62 2.83 -17.85
N ILE A 26 -3.38 2.71 -17.38
CA ILE A 26 -2.86 3.52 -16.26
C ILE A 26 -2.80 5.00 -16.65
N LEU A 27 -2.24 5.35 -17.82
CA LEU A 27 -2.09 6.73 -18.26
C LEU A 27 -3.43 7.44 -18.49
N ALA A 28 -4.46 6.71 -18.92
CA ALA A 28 -5.81 7.26 -19.08
C ALA A 28 -6.53 7.50 -17.74
N ARG A 29 -6.14 6.78 -16.68
CA ARG A 29 -6.73 6.84 -15.34
C ARG A 29 -5.64 6.69 -14.25
N PRO A 30 -4.72 7.67 -14.10
CA PRO A 30 -3.56 7.50 -13.22
C PRO A 30 -3.91 7.56 -11.74
N GLU A 31 -4.91 8.37 -11.35
CA GLU A 31 -5.30 8.54 -9.94
C GLU A 31 -5.83 7.24 -9.31
N PRO A 32 -6.73 6.46 -9.97
CA PRO A 32 -7.10 5.13 -9.50
C PRO A 32 -5.92 4.18 -9.28
N PHE A 33 -4.98 4.10 -10.24
CA PHE A 33 -3.76 3.28 -10.07
C PHE A 33 -2.98 3.69 -8.84
N LEU A 34 -2.74 4.99 -8.68
CA LEU A 34 -2.01 5.57 -7.56
C LEU A 34 -2.67 5.31 -6.19
N ILE A 35 -4.00 5.22 -6.14
CA ILE A 35 -4.75 4.79 -4.95
C ILE A 35 -4.61 3.29 -4.74
N GLY A 36 -4.74 2.49 -5.81
CA GLY A 36 -4.60 1.04 -5.77
C GLY A 36 -3.24 0.58 -5.26
N LEU A 37 -2.17 1.36 -5.44
CA LEU A 37 -0.84 1.07 -4.88
C LEU A 37 -0.81 0.89 -3.36
N HIS A 38 -1.84 1.35 -2.65
CA HIS A 38 -1.97 1.16 -1.20
C HIS A 38 -2.86 -0.01 -0.82
N GLY A 39 -3.43 -0.74 -1.79
CA GLY A 39 -4.20 -1.96 -1.56
C GLY A 39 -5.24 -1.84 -0.43
N PRO A 40 -5.29 -2.79 0.52
CA PRO A 40 -6.20 -2.74 1.66
C PRO A 40 -5.74 -1.75 2.75
N ASP A 41 -4.50 -1.25 2.69
CA ASP A 41 -3.93 -0.40 3.76
C ASP A 41 -4.68 0.91 3.94
N ILE A 42 -5.36 1.40 2.89
CA ILE A 42 -6.19 2.61 2.98
C ILE A 42 -7.21 2.48 4.12
N PHE A 43 -7.71 1.27 4.39
CA PHE A 43 -8.73 1.04 5.41
C PHE A 43 -8.19 1.19 6.82
N PHE A 44 -6.90 0.96 7.07
CA PHE A 44 -6.30 1.16 8.40
C PHE A 44 -6.42 2.60 8.91
N TYR A 45 -6.65 3.55 8.00
CA TYR A 45 -6.87 4.95 8.33
C TYR A 45 -8.32 5.28 8.71
N HIS A 46 -9.25 4.33 8.68
CA HIS A 46 -10.61 4.58 9.16
C HIS A 46 -10.63 4.67 10.70
N HIS A 47 -10.96 5.85 11.23
CA HIS A 47 -10.96 6.20 12.66
C HIS A 47 -9.81 5.56 13.48
N PRO A 48 -8.54 5.89 13.21
CA PRO A 48 -7.36 5.13 13.70
C PRO A 48 -7.23 5.09 15.23
N LEU A 49 -7.99 5.93 15.95
CA LEU A 49 -7.97 6.00 17.41
C LEU A 49 -9.10 5.21 18.10
N SER A 50 -10.15 4.78 17.41
CA SER A 50 -11.28 3.98 17.97
C SER A 50 -11.39 2.62 17.29
N SER A 51 -12.26 1.70 17.70
CA SER A 51 -12.59 0.49 16.90
C SER A 51 -13.31 0.85 15.59
N SER A 52 -13.19 0.01 14.56
CA SER A 52 -13.89 0.22 13.29
C SER A 52 -14.01 -1.08 12.47
N PRO A 53 -15.23 -1.45 12.03
CA PRO A 53 -15.43 -2.60 11.14
C PRO A 53 -14.71 -2.46 9.78
N ILE A 54 -14.58 -1.25 9.24
CA ILE A 54 -13.86 -1.00 7.97
C ILE A 54 -12.39 -1.39 8.07
N ARG A 55 -11.75 -1.22 9.25
CA ARG A 55 -10.37 -1.67 9.43
C ARG A 55 -10.23 -3.18 9.44
N GLU A 56 -11.25 -3.89 9.92
CA GLU A 56 -11.26 -5.36 9.90
C GLU A 56 -11.23 -5.89 8.46
N THR A 57 -11.80 -5.16 7.49
CA THR A 57 -11.63 -5.45 6.06
C THR A 57 -10.15 -5.42 5.67
N GLY A 58 -9.41 -4.39 6.07
CA GLY A 58 -7.97 -4.28 5.80
C GLY A 58 -7.18 -5.44 6.38
N TYR A 59 -7.44 -5.82 7.63
CA TYR A 59 -6.76 -6.96 8.27
C TYR A 59 -7.11 -8.30 7.60
N ARG A 60 -8.41 -8.57 7.41
CA ARG A 60 -8.88 -9.81 6.79
C ARG A 60 -8.29 -10.03 5.40
N MET A 61 -8.21 -8.98 4.59
CA MET A 61 -7.65 -9.08 3.25
C MET A 61 -6.15 -9.43 3.25
N HIS A 62 -5.40 -9.04 4.28
CA HIS A 62 -3.99 -9.40 4.36
C HIS A 62 -3.78 -10.89 4.65
N ASP A 63 -4.70 -11.51 5.40
CA ASP A 63 -4.65 -12.93 5.79
C ASP A 63 -5.25 -13.86 4.72
N GLU A 64 -6.02 -13.33 3.78
CA GLU A 64 -6.67 -14.10 2.70
C GLU A 64 -5.80 -14.15 1.44
N PRO A 65 -5.86 -15.27 0.67
CA PRO A 65 -5.24 -15.34 -0.64
C PRO A 65 -5.69 -14.20 -1.55
N GLY A 66 -4.78 -13.64 -2.35
CA GLY A 66 -5.10 -12.60 -3.33
C GLY A 66 -6.26 -12.98 -4.25
N GLU A 67 -6.39 -14.25 -4.63
CA GLU A 67 -7.47 -14.76 -5.47
C GLU A 67 -8.87 -14.52 -4.88
N ALA A 68 -9.00 -14.52 -3.54
CA ALA A 68 -10.27 -14.27 -2.86
C ALA A 68 -10.81 -12.86 -3.15
N PHE A 69 -9.93 -11.91 -3.46
CA PHE A 69 -10.28 -10.57 -3.91
C PHE A 69 -10.30 -10.44 -5.43
N PHE A 70 -9.23 -10.85 -6.12
CA PHE A 70 -9.06 -10.59 -7.54
C PHE A 70 -9.99 -11.42 -8.44
N ALA A 71 -10.35 -12.66 -8.06
CA ALA A 71 -11.28 -13.46 -8.85
C ALA A 71 -12.69 -12.82 -8.92
N PRO A 72 -13.39 -12.51 -7.80
CA PRO A 72 -14.68 -11.84 -7.88
C PRO A 72 -14.59 -10.40 -8.40
N ALA A 73 -13.44 -9.73 -8.25
CA ALA A 73 -13.24 -8.39 -8.79
C ALA A 73 -13.35 -8.33 -10.33
N ALA A 74 -13.05 -9.41 -11.06
CA ALA A 74 -13.24 -9.45 -12.51
C ALA A 74 -14.71 -9.33 -12.92
N ASP A 75 -15.61 -10.00 -12.20
CA ASP A 75 -17.06 -9.92 -12.43
C ASP A 75 -17.59 -8.51 -12.11
N ILE A 76 -17.11 -7.91 -11.03
CA ILE A 76 -17.44 -6.52 -10.67
C ILE A 76 -16.94 -5.57 -11.74
N LEU A 77 -15.71 -5.76 -12.23
CA LEU A 77 -15.09 -4.95 -13.26
C LEU A 77 -15.86 -5.01 -14.59
N SER A 78 -16.49 -6.15 -14.92
CA SER A 78 -17.33 -6.28 -16.13
C SER A 78 -18.56 -5.36 -16.12
N ARG A 79 -19.04 -5.00 -14.92
CA ARG A 79 -20.22 -4.14 -14.68
C ARG A 79 -19.85 -2.73 -14.21
N HIS A 80 -18.55 -2.44 -14.12
CA HIS A 80 -18.06 -1.17 -13.58
C HIS A 80 -18.37 -0.01 -14.53
N THR A 81 -18.92 1.08 -13.99
CA THR A 81 -19.40 2.23 -14.77
C THR A 81 -18.28 2.93 -15.57
N ASP A 82 -17.10 3.08 -14.96
CA ASP A 82 -15.85 3.43 -15.66
C ASP A 82 -14.89 2.23 -15.58
N ARG A 83 -15.05 1.26 -16.48
CA ARG A 83 -14.22 0.04 -16.50
C ARG A 83 -12.72 0.35 -16.53
N GLN A 84 -12.30 1.40 -17.23
CA GLN A 84 -10.87 1.77 -17.32
C GLN A 84 -10.33 2.27 -15.96
N ALA A 85 -11.13 3.04 -15.21
CA ALA A 85 -10.76 3.47 -13.88
C ALA A 85 -10.68 2.31 -12.89
N GLY A 86 -11.65 1.39 -12.93
CA GLY A 86 -11.64 0.19 -12.10
C GLY A 86 -10.44 -0.72 -12.41
N LEU A 87 -10.12 -0.93 -13.69
CA LEU A 87 -9.00 -1.77 -14.10
C LEU A 87 -7.66 -1.13 -13.69
N SER A 88 -7.53 0.19 -13.85
CA SER A 88 -6.37 0.95 -13.40
C SER A 88 -6.17 0.85 -11.88
N TYR A 89 -7.24 0.94 -11.08
CA TYR A 89 -7.19 0.70 -9.63
C TYR A 89 -6.68 -0.71 -9.30
N LEU A 90 -7.22 -1.74 -9.96
CA LEU A 90 -6.80 -3.12 -9.76
C LEU A 90 -5.33 -3.37 -10.15
N TYR A 91 -4.80 -2.70 -11.18
CA TYR A 91 -3.36 -2.76 -11.48
C TYR A 91 -2.50 -2.17 -10.37
N GLY A 92 -2.95 -1.07 -9.76
CA GLY A 92 -2.30 -0.54 -8.57
C GLY A 92 -2.31 -1.56 -7.42
N PHE A 93 -3.47 -2.20 -7.20
CA PHE A 93 -3.64 -3.21 -6.16
C PHE A 93 -2.76 -4.45 -6.40
N LEU A 94 -2.62 -4.91 -7.65
CA LEU A 94 -1.70 -5.99 -7.98
C LEU A 94 -0.23 -5.61 -7.72
N CYS A 95 0.15 -4.35 -7.90
CA CYS A 95 1.49 -3.88 -7.49
C CYS A 95 1.67 -3.93 -5.98
N HIS A 96 0.64 -3.57 -5.21
CA HIS A 96 0.66 -3.69 -3.75
C HIS A 96 0.81 -5.16 -3.33
N PHE A 97 -0.06 -6.04 -3.82
CA PHE A 97 0.00 -7.48 -3.57
C PHE A 97 1.38 -8.08 -3.90
N ALA A 98 1.92 -7.76 -5.09
CA ALA A 98 3.20 -8.29 -5.53
C ALA A 98 4.37 -7.88 -4.62
N LEU A 99 4.34 -6.65 -4.09
CA LEU A 99 5.39 -6.19 -3.19
C LEU A 99 5.26 -6.87 -1.82
N ASP A 100 4.05 -6.89 -1.26
CA ASP A 100 3.80 -7.41 0.09
C ASP A 100 4.02 -8.91 0.16
N SER A 101 3.43 -9.69 -0.76
CA SER A 101 3.60 -11.16 -0.81
C SER A 101 5.05 -11.62 -0.92
N VAL A 102 5.93 -10.78 -1.47
CA VAL A 102 7.37 -11.07 -1.61
C VAL A 102 8.17 -10.58 -0.40
N CYS A 103 7.74 -9.50 0.26
CA CYS A 103 8.51 -8.84 1.33
C CYS A 103 8.07 -9.26 2.74
N HIS A 104 6.76 -9.41 2.98
CA HIS A 104 6.21 -9.68 4.31
C HIS A 104 6.75 -10.95 4.96
N PRO A 105 6.92 -12.10 4.27
CA PRO A 105 7.51 -13.28 4.90
C PRO A 105 8.88 -13.01 5.52
N TYR A 106 9.67 -12.13 4.88
CA TYR A 106 10.96 -11.71 5.43
C TYR A 106 10.81 -10.70 6.57
N VAL A 107 9.88 -9.74 6.46
CA VAL A 107 9.62 -8.76 7.54
C VAL A 107 9.19 -9.48 8.81
N GLU A 108 8.27 -10.43 8.73
CA GLU A 108 7.78 -11.23 9.86
C GLU A 108 8.90 -12.06 10.51
N GLU A 109 9.75 -12.69 9.69
CA GLU A 109 10.95 -13.38 10.17
C GLU A 109 11.87 -12.42 10.93
N GLN A 110 12.08 -11.21 10.41
CA GLN A 110 12.91 -10.20 11.08
C GLN A 110 12.31 -9.70 12.39
N VAL A 111 11.00 -9.50 12.46
CA VAL A 111 10.29 -9.12 13.69
C VAL A 111 10.54 -10.19 14.75
N THR A 112 10.33 -11.45 14.40
CA THR A 112 10.53 -12.60 15.31
C THR A 112 11.98 -12.74 15.75
N ARG A 113 12.94 -12.56 14.83
CA ARG A 113 14.36 -12.78 15.09
C ARG A 113 15.03 -11.65 15.87
N THR A 114 14.62 -10.41 15.63
CA THR A 114 15.33 -9.22 16.14
C THR A 114 14.56 -8.46 17.22
N GLY A 115 13.25 -8.67 17.33
CA GLY A 115 12.36 -7.89 18.19
C GLY A 115 12.15 -6.44 17.72
N ILE A 116 12.67 -6.05 16.56
CA ILE A 116 12.35 -4.77 15.92
C ILE A 116 10.90 -4.81 15.47
N ALA A 117 10.14 -3.75 15.74
CA ALA A 117 8.73 -3.71 15.36
C ALA A 117 8.57 -3.73 13.84
N HIS A 118 7.52 -4.40 13.36
CA HIS A 118 7.16 -4.49 11.94
C HIS A 118 7.15 -3.12 11.24
N VAL A 119 6.41 -2.18 11.82
CA VAL A 119 6.28 -0.80 11.31
C VAL A 119 7.61 -0.03 11.36
N GLU A 120 8.53 -0.41 12.25
CA GLU A 120 9.86 0.21 12.35
C GLU A 120 10.79 -0.26 11.22
N LEU A 121 10.69 -1.53 10.80
CA LEU A 121 11.39 -2.06 9.62
C LEU A 121 10.88 -1.37 8.34
N GLU A 122 9.57 -1.25 8.18
CA GLU A 122 8.93 -0.57 7.04
C GLU A 122 9.33 0.91 6.94
N ALA A 123 9.25 1.64 8.05
CA ALA A 123 9.57 3.07 8.09
C ALA A 123 11.04 3.35 7.78
N GLU A 124 11.94 2.48 8.23
CA GLU A 124 13.37 2.58 7.90
C GLU A 124 13.66 2.18 6.45
N PHE A 125 12.90 1.25 5.88
CA PHE A 125 12.99 0.92 4.46
C PHE A 125 12.51 2.09 3.58
N ASP A 126 11.38 2.71 3.92
CA ASP A 126 10.89 3.94 3.28
C ASP A 126 11.92 5.07 3.35
N ARG A 127 12.51 5.27 4.54
CA ARG A 127 13.59 6.24 4.75
C ARG A 127 14.74 5.99 3.78
N MET A 128 15.18 4.75 3.66
CA MET A 128 16.30 4.36 2.81
C MET A 128 15.98 4.59 1.32
N LEU A 129 14.75 4.26 0.89
CA LEU A 129 14.30 4.50 -0.49
C LEU A 129 14.21 5.99 -0.82
N MET A 130 13.67 6.81 0.08
CA MET A 130 13.60 8.26 -0.10
C MET A 130 15.00 8.88 -0.24
N LEU A 131 15.95 8.49 0.61
CA LEU A 131 17.34 8.93 0.49
C LEU A 131 17.97 8.53 -0.84
N HIS A 132 17.75 7.28 -1.26
CA HIS A 132 18.29 6.77 -2.52
C HIS A 132 17.80 7.59 -3.72
N ASP A 133 16.56 8.06 -3.66
CA ASP A 133 15.93 8.87 -4.72
C ASP A 133 16.18 10.38 -4.54
N GLY A 134 17.08 10.77 -3.63
CA GLY A 134 17.48 12.18 -3.42
C GLY A 134 16.46 13.03 -2.67
N LEU A 135 15.50 12.40 -1.98
CA LEU A 135 14.49 13.08 -1.17
C LEU A 135 14.93 13.21 0.28
N ASP A 136 14.45 14.25 0.95
CA ASP A 136 14.56 14.37 2.40
C ASP A 136 13.42 13.57 3.07
N PRO A 137 13.72 12.45 3.74
CA PRO A 137 12.70 11.58 4.34
C PRO A 137 11.92 12.23 5.50
N LEU A 138 12.39 13.37 6.04
CA LEU A 138 11.74 14.06 7.14
C LEU A 138 10.73 15.11 6.70
N SER A 139 10.86 15.61 5.47
CA SER A 139 10.03 16.68 4.92
C SER A 139 9.23 16.24 3.69
N HIS A 140 9.65 15.18 3.00
CA HIS A 140 8.91 14.61 1.88
C HIS A 140 7.56 14.07 2.34
N PHE A 141 6.49 14.46 1.65
CA PHE A 141 5.15 13.96 1.91
C PHE A 141 4.82 12.80 0.96
N PRO A 142 4.91 11.54 1.41
CA PRO A 142 4.86 10.37 0.52
C PRO A 142 3.45 10.07 -0.01
N MET A 143 2.43 10.79 0.48
CA MET A 143 1.01 10.63 0.13
C MET A 143 0.49 11.70 -0.84
N GLY A 144 1.37 12.55 -1.38
CA GLY A 144 0.98 13.68 -2.22
C GLY A 144 0.21 13.31 -3.50
N HIS A 145 0.29 12.04 -3.93
CA HIS A 145 -0.39 11.51 -5.10
C HIS A 145 -1.86 11.13 -4.88
N ILE A 146 -2.33 11.08 -3.64
CA ILE A 146 -3.72 10.67 -3.35
C ILE A 146 -4.67 11.86 -3.43
N ILE A 147 -5.65 11.74 -4.33
CA ILE A 147 -6.71 12.73 -4.52
C ILE A 147 -8.03 12.13 -4.01
N PRO A 148 -8.51 12.52 -2.82
CA PRO A 148 -9.71 11.94 -2.19
C PRO A 148 -11.00 12.56 -2.77
N SER A 149 -11.21 12.39 -4.06
CA SER A 149 -12.43 12.82 -4.76
C SER A 149 -13.48 11.73 -4.75
N MET A 150 -14.76 12.11 -4.87
CA MET A 150 -15.83 11.12 -5.06
C MET A 150 -15.60 10.31 -6.34
N LYS A 151 -15.10 10.93 -7.40
CA LYS A 151 -14.75 10.24 -8.66
C LYS A 151 -13.74 9.10 -8.42
N ASN A 152 -12.69 9.35 -7.64
CA ASN A 152 -11.67 8.34 -7.36
C ASN A 152 -12.17 7.28 -6.38
N ALA A 153 -12.97 7.67 -5.38
CA ALA A 153 -13.63 6.72 -4.51
C ALA A 153 -14.55 5.77 -5.30
N ALA A 154 -15.25 6.27 -6.32
CA ALA A 154 -16.11 5.46 -7.20
C ALA A 154 -15.34 4.42 -8.01
N ALA A 155 -14.04 4.63 -8.25
CA ALA A 155 -13.20 3.67 -8.96
C ALA A 155 -12.78 2.47 -8.09
N ALA A 156 -12.86 2.60 -6.76
CA ALA A 156 -12.44 1.56 -5.81
C ALA A 156 -13.62 0.92 -5.07
N ALA A 157 -14.61 1.72 -4.65
CA ALA A 157 -15.73 1.28 -3.82
C ALA A 157 -16.49 0.04 -4.33
N PRO A 158 -16.74 -0.13 -5.64
CA PRO A 158 -17.46 -1.32 -6.12
C PRO A 158 -16.80 -2.65 -5.78
N PHE A 159 -15.49 -2.67 -5.53
CA PHE A 159 -14.75 -3.88 -5.15
C PHE A 159 -14.90 -4.27 -3.67
N PHE A 160 -15.57 -3.44 -2.87
CA PHE A 160 -15.76 -3.63 -1.44
C PHE A 160 -17.26 -3.56 -1.10
N PRO A 161 -17.99 -4.68 -1.08
CA PRO A 161 -19.45 -4.67 -1.02
C PRO A 161 -20.02 -4.01 0.25
N ASP A 162 -19.27 -4.06 1.36
CA ASP A 162 -19.69 -3.51 2.66
C ASP A 162 -19.20 -2.08 2.92
N ILE A 163 -18.55 -1.43 1.93
CA ILE A 163 -17.94 -0.10 2.09
C ILE A 163 -18.49 0.85 1.02
N THR A 164 -19.16 1.91 1.45
CA THR A 164 -19.73 2.89 0.52
C THR A 164 -18.65 3.77 -0.11
N GLN A 165 -19.01 4.43 -1.21
CA GLN A 165 -18.14 5.39 -1.88
C GLN A 165 -17.73 6.55 -0.95
N GLU A 166 -18.64 7.03 -0.10
CA GLU A 166 -18.37 8.08 0.88
C GLU A 166 -17.35 7.60 1.92
N GLN A 167 -17.47 6.35 2.38
CA GLN A 167 -16.53 5.75 3.31
C GLN A 167 -15.15 5.55 2.67
N VAL A 168 -15.08 5.15 1.40
CA VAL A 168 -13.80 5.11 0.66
C VAL A 168 -13.19 6.52 0.58
N GLN A 169 -13.99 7.55 0.28
CA GLN A 169 -13.49 8.93 0.27
C GLN A 169 -13.00 9.36 1.66
N GLU A 170 -13.72 9.00 2.72
CA GLU A 170 -13.38 9.29 4.10
C GLU A 170 -12.03 8.66 4.48
N VAL A 171 -11.79 7.38 4.16
CA VAL A 171 -10.50 6.75 4.47
C VAL A 171 -9.34 7.40 3.73
N LEU A 172 -9.52 7.81 2.48
CA LEU A 172 -8.49 8.55 1.73
C LEU A 172 -8.21 9.93 2.34
N LYS A 173 -9.24 10.66 2.79
CA LYS A 173 -9.06 11.94 3.53
C LYS A 173 -8.35 11.72 4.85
N SER A 174 -8.73 10.67 5.58
CA SER A 174 -8.13 10.31 6.86
C SER A 174 -6.65 9.94 6.67
N MET A 175 -6.33 9.17 5.63
CA MET A 175 -4.97 8.80 5.25
C MET A 175 -4.09 10.03 5.03
N LEU A 176 -4.56 11.02 4.27
CA LEU A 176 -3.83 12.28 4.09
C LEU A 176 -3.66 13.05 5.42
N THR A 177 -4.69 13.08 6.24
CA THR A 177 -4.70 13.82 7.52
C THR A 177 -3.71 13.20 8.52
N CYS A 178 -3.78 11.88 8.71
CA CYS A 178 -2.87 11.12 9.55
C CYS A 178 -1.42 11.26 9.06
N SER A 179 -1.17 11.05 7.77
CA SER A 179 0.19 11.15 7.23
C SER A 179 0.79 12.56 7.35
N ARG A 180 -0.01 13.63 7.22
CA ARG A 180 0.44 15.01 7.48
C ARG A 180 0.73 15.26 8.97
N LEU A 181 -0.08 14.69 9.86
CA LEU A 181 0.16 14.77 11.29
C LEU A 181 1.48 14.10 11.66
N LEU A 182 1.75 12.92 11.09
CA LEU A 182 2.95 12.13 11.36
C LEU A 182 4.20 12.62 10.63
N LEU A 183 4.07 13.47 9.60
CA LEU A 183 5.19 14.17 8.97
C LEU A 183 5.78 15.19 9.94
N ALA A 184 6.77 14.76 10.72
CA ALA A 184 7.36 15.54 11.79
C ALA A 184 8.87 15.79 11.56
N PRO A 185 9.25 16.86 10.82
CA PRO A 185 10.65 17.14 10.53
C PRO A 185 11.44 17.62 11.76
N HIS A 186 10.77 18.16 12.78
CA HIS A 186 11.41 18.78 13.94
C HIS A 186 11.12 18.03 15.25
N LEU A 187 12.09 18.07 16.17
CA LEU A 187 12.01 17.41 17.48
C LEU A 187 10.77 17.81 18.31
N PRO A 188 10.37 19.11 18.40
CA PRO A 188 9.22 19.48 19.23
C PRO A 188 7.91 18.80 18.79
N LYS A 189 7.66 18.73 17.48
CA LYS A 189 6.47 18.04 16.94
C LYS A 189 6.50 16.54 17.25
N ARG A 190 7.67 15.90 17.10
CA ARG A 190 7.83 14.47 17.44
C ARG A 190 7.55 14.21 18.92
N LEU A 191 8.11 15.02 19.82
CA LEU A 191 7.89 14.91 21.26
C LEU A 191 6.41 15.07 21.61
N LEU A 192 5.72 16.04 21.00
CA LEU A 192 4.28 16.22 21.17
C LEU A 192 3.49 14.98 20.72
N ILE A 193 3.80 14.43 19.54
CA ILE A 193 3.15 13.21 19.04
C ILE A 193 3.39 12.05 20.02
N HIS A 194 4.64 11.86 20.47
CA HIS A 194 4.98 10.83 21.47
C HIS A 194 4.18 11.00 22.77
N ALA A 195 4.03 12.22 23.27
CA ALA A 195 3.24 12.49 24.47
C ALA A 195 1.76 12.11 24.29
N VAL A 196 1.15 12.43 23.14
CA VAL A 196 -0.24 12.06 22.83
C VAL A 196 -0.42 10.53 22.79
N PHE A 197 0.53 9.80 22.18
CA PHE A 197 0.49 8.33 22.16
C PHE A 197 0.67 7.73 23.56
N ALA A 198 1.54 8.30 24.39
CA ALA A 198 1.73 7.85 25.77
C ALA A 198 0.46 8.05 26.62
N LEU A 199 -0.19 9.21 26.50
CA LEU A 199 -1.42 9.54 27.24
C LEU A 199 -2.63 8.72 26.80
N SER A 200 -2.67 8.27 25.53
CA SER A 200 -3.75 7.43 25.01
C SER A 200 -3.58 5.93 25.30
N GLY A 201 -2.52 5.53 26.03
CA GLY A 201 -2.24 4.13 26.34
C GLY A 201 -1.77 3.31 25.13
N LYS A 202 -1.43 3.94 24.01
CA LYS A 202 -1.02 3.31 22.75
C LYS A 202 0.48 3.44 22.48
N SER A 203 1.29 3.49 23.54
CA SER A 203 2.74 3.67 23.46
C SER A 203 3.48 2.51 22.77
N SER A 204 2.94 1.29 22.81
CA SER A 204 3.46 0.12 22.08
C SER A 204 3.27 0.22 20.57
N SER A 205 2.18 0.85 20.12
CA SER A 205 1.86 1.10 18.71
C SER A 205 2.64 2.27 18.10
N MET A 206 3.57 2.88 18.85
CA MET A 206 4.26 4.13 18.51
C MET A 206 5.53 3.94 17.67
N ARG A 207 6.21 2.78 17.80
CA ARG A 207 7.47 2.52 17.10
C ARG A 207 7.21 2.33 15.61
N GLY A 208 7.94 3.06 14.77
CA GLY A 208 7.79 3.02 13.31
C GLY A 208 6.71 3.93 12.72
N VAL A 209 5.81 4.51 13.53
CA VAL A 209 4.73 5.38 13.02
C VAL A 209 5.25 6.65 12.34
N MET A 210 6.46 7.09 12.69
CA MET A 210 7.15 8.19 12.03
C MET A 210 8.47 7.69 11.45
N ILE A 211 8.78 8.13 10.24
CA ILE A 211 10.09 7.92 9.60
C ILE A 211 11.22 8.35 10.57
N PRO A 212 12.22 7.51 10.86
CA PRO A 212 13.22 7.82 11.87
C PRO A 212 14.18 8.94 11.40
N MET A 213 14.56 9.84 12.31
CA MET A 213 15.45 10.97 11.98
C MET A 213 16.85 10.51 11.55
N ARG A 214 17.33 9.42 12.12
CA ARG A 214 18.63 8.80 11.85
C ARG A 214 18.42 7.37 11.38
N PRO A 215 19.33 6.82 10.56
CA PRO A 215 19.23 5.42 10.17
C PRO A 215 19.28 4.53 11.40
N ILE A 216 18.53 3.43 11.36
CA ILE A 216 18.50 2.42 12.43
C ILE A 216 19.59 1.39 12.09
N PRO A 217 20.74 1.34 12.80
CA PRO A 217 21.86 0.49 12.40
C PRO A 217 21.51 -0.99 12.32
N ALA A 218 20.60 -1.45 13.19
CA ALA A 218 20.13 -2.83 13.22
C ALA A 218 19.33 -3.22 11.95
N CYS A 219 18.73 -2.24 11.26
CA CYS A 219 17.98 -2.46 10.02
C CYS A 219 18.87 -2.47 8.76
N ARG A 220 20.20 -2.34 8.87
CA ARG A 220 21.08 -2.29 7.69
C ARG A 220 20.95 -3.53 6.81
N GLU A 221 20.95 -4.71 7.44
CA GLU A 221 20.85 -5.99 6.74
C GLU A 221 19.44 -6.21 6.20
N SER A 222 18.40 -5.90 6.99
CA SER A 222 17.01 -5.99 6.53
C SER A 222 16.74 -5.07 5.36
N ASN A 223 17.24 -3.84 5.39
CA ASN A 223 17.17 -2.91 4.26
C ASN A 223 17.84 -3.44 2.99
N ARG A 224 19.02 -4.08 3.13
CA ARG A 224 19.70 -4.72 1.99
C ARG A 224 18.83 -5.82 1.40
N ARG A 225 18.31 -6.71 2.24
CA ARG A 225 17.51 -7.85 1.80
C ARG A 225 16.15 -7.44 1.24
N LEU A 226 15.45 -6.51 1.88
CA LEU A 226 14.19 -5.94 1.38
C LEU A 226 14.40 -5.28 0.01
N ARG A 227 15.54 -4.64 -0.25
CA ARG A 227 15.84 -4.09 -1.58
C ARG A 227 16.01 -5.18 -2.65
N GLU A 228 16.52 -6.36 -2.30
CA GLU A 228 16.59 -7.50 -3.22
C GLU A 228 15.20 -8.06 -3.51
N LEU A 229 14.38 -8.24 -2.46
CA LEU A 229 13.00 -8.72 -2.55
C LEU A 229 12.13 -7.76 -3.37
N TYR A 230 12.23 -6.46 -3.10
CA TYR A 230 11.62 -5.39 -3.89
C TYR A 230 11.93 -5.51 -5.38
N ARG A 231 13.19 -5.75 -5.76
CA ARG A 231 13.56 -5.92 -7.17
C ARG A 231 13.01 -7.21 -7.78
N LYS A 232 12.90 -8.28 -6.99
CA LYS A 232 12.28 -9.55 -7.42
C LYS A 232 10.77 -9.40 -7.62
N ALA A 233 10.11 -8.55 -6.84
CA ALA A 233 8.68 -8.29 -6.97
C ALA A 233 8.31 -7.51 -8.25
N LEU A 234 9.22 -6.70 -8.80
CA LEU A 234 8.94 -5.90 -10.01
C LEU A 234 8.46 -6.73 -11.22
N PRO A 235 9.18 -7.80 -11.68
CA PRO A 235 8.68 -8.63 -12.76
C PRO A 235 7.40 -9.38 -12.38
N LEU A 236 7.25 -9.81 -11.12
CA LEU A 236 6.02 -10.44 -10.64
C LEU A 236 4.81 -9.50 -10.79
N ALA A 237 4.93 -8.22 -10.41
CA ALA A 237 3.86 -7.24 -10.58
C ALA A 237 3.48 -7.08 -12.06
N ALA A 238 4.46 -7.02 -12.96
CA ALA A 238 4.22 -6.91 -14.39
C ALA A 238 3.51 -8.14 -14.97
N ASP A 239 3.95 -9.35 -14.58
CA ASP A 239 3.32 -10.60 -15.00
C ASP A 239 1.90 -10.74 -14.45
N LEU A 240 1.67 -10.38 -13.18
CA LEU A 240 0.34 -10.36 -12.58
C LEU A 240 -0.61 -9.39 -13.29
N ILE A 241 -0.16 -8.17 -13.61
CA ILE A 241 -0.96 -7.18 -14.34
C ILE A 241 -1.32 -7.67 -15.75
N ARG A 242 -0.34 -8.24 -16.48
CA ARG A 242 -0.59 -8.82 -17.81
C ARG A 242 -1.58 -9.98 -17.73
N ASN A 243 -1.33 -10.94 -16.85
CA ASN A 243 -2.20 -12.10 -16.67
C ASN A 243 -3.61 -11.66 -16.27
N TYR A 244 -3.75 -10.72 -15.33
CA TYR A 244 -5.06 -10.23 -14.90
C TYR A 244 -5.82 -9.55 -16.03
N ARG A 245 -5.15 -8.78 -16.91
CA ARG A 245 -5.78 -8.24 -18.12
C ARG A 245 -6.33 -9.38 -18.98
N LEU A 246 -5.49 -10.36 -19.32
CA LEU A 246 -5.85 -11.49 -20.17
C LEU A 246 -6.95 -12.36 -19.55
N PHE A 247 -6.93 -12.55 -18.24
CA PHE A 247 -8.00 -13.21 -17.47
C PHE A 247 -9.33 -12.47 -17.62
N THR A 248 -9.35 -11.13 -17.44
CA THR A 248 -10.58 -10.34 -17.62
C THR A 248 -11.08 -10.28 -19.08
N GLU A 249 -10.24 -10.68 -20.04
CA GLU A 249 -10.58 -10.84 -21.46
C GLU A 249 -10.96 -12.29 -21.82
N GLY A 250 -10.94 -13.22 -20.86
CA GLY A 250 -11.23 -14.64 -21.06
C GLY A 250 -10.16 -15.40 -21.86
N LYS A 251 -8.92 -14.87 -21.90
CA LYS A 251 -7.80 -15.43 -22.68
C LYS A 251 -6.84 -16.30 -21.86
N GLU A 252 -6.79 -16.12 -20.55
CA GLU A 252 -5.96 -16.90 -19.62
C GLU A 252 -6.74 -17.21 -18.35
N GLU A 253 -6.28 -18.22 -17.60
CA GLU A 253 -6.73 -18.44 -16.22
C GLU A 253 -6.07 -17.43 -15.27
N LEU A 254 -6.70 -17.20 -14.12
CA LEU A 254 -6.13 -16.35 -13.08
C LEU A 254 -4.82 -16.95 -12.56
N SER A 255 -3.78 -16.13 -12.45
CA SER A 255 -2.45 -16.56 -12.02
C SER A 255 -2.47 -17.27 -10.67
N GLY A 256 -1.86 -18.46 -10.60
CA GLY A 256 -1.67 -19.19 -9.35
C GLY A 256 -0.82 -18.45 -8.32
N ALA A 257 -0.07 -17.41 -8.70
CA ALA A 257 0.64 -16.57 -7.75
C ALA A 257 -0.30 -15.79 -6.80
N LEU A 258 -1.59 -15.68 -7.12
CA LEU A 258 -2.61 -15.09 -6.27
C LEU A 258 -3.18 -16.07 -5.22
N GLN A 259 -2.75 -17.34 -5.21
CA GLN A 259 -3.15 -18.34 -4.21
C GLN A 259 -2.45 -18.17 -2.84
N HIS A 260 -1.65 -17.11 -2.70
CA HIS A 260 -0.96 -16.76 -1.46
C HIS A 260 -1.54 -15.47 -0.86
N PRO A 261 -1.48 -15.31 0.47
CA PRO A 261 -1.88 -14.08 1.14
C PRO A 261 -0.97 -12.89 0.80
N PHE A 262 -1.37 -11.70 1.23
CA PHE A 262 -0.54 -10.50 1.12
C PHE A 262 0.61 -10.52 2.14
N ALA A 263 0.39 -11.11 3.33
CA ALA A 263 1.37 -11.24 4.40
C ALA A 263 1.94 -12.67 4.49
#